data_AF-A0A350AD55-F1
#
_entry.id   AF-A0A350AD55-F1
#
_cell.length_a   1.000
_cell.length_b   1.000
_cell.length_c   1.000
_cell.angle_alpha   90.00
_cell.angle_beta   90.00
_cell.angle_gamma   90.00
#
_symmetry.space_group_name_H-M   'P 1'
#
loop_
_entity.id
_entity.type
_entity.pdbx_description
1 polymer ?
#
loop_
_entity_poly.entity_id
_entity_poly.type
_entity_poly.pdbx_seq_one_letter_code
_entity_poly.pdbx_strand_id
1 'polypeptide(L)'
;HHLGGETLPTALACVNPNRQDENGELGHLCAASVTFLMLVEANRQLRAAEATGPDLMALLDLVALATVADVAPLIGVNRALVRQGLKVMARRERPGIVALADAARMNRAPDTYALGFLLGPRVNAGGRIGKADMGARLLATANPQEARDLAQVLDTLNTERRDIETAVRDAALAQATARGLDGPLVWAAGEGWHPGV
;
A
#
# COMPACT_ATOMS: atom_id res chain seq x y z
N HIS A 1 -12.02 -1.97 -4.61
CA HIS A 1 -11.93 -2.13 -3.14
C HIS A 1 -12.40 -0.91 -2.37
N HIS A 2 -12.42 0.31 -2.95
CA HIS A 2 -13.11 1.42 -2.32
C HIS A 2 -14.63 1.19 -2.35
N LEU A 3 -15.37 2.00 -1.58
CA LEU A 3 -16.83 1.99 -1.59
C LEU A 3 -17.34 2.07 -3.03
N GLY A 4 -18.20 1.12 -3.41
CA GLY A 4 -18.84 1.11 -4.72
C GLY A 4 -19.81 2.28 -4.84
N GLY A 5 -19.74 2.98 -5.98
CA GLY A 5 -20.78 3.93 -6.35
C GLY A 5 -22.11 3.21 -6.63
N GLU A 6 -23.20 3.99 -6.63
CA GLU A 6 -24.53 3.49 -7.00
C GLU A 6 -24.55 2.96 -8.44
N THR A 7 -23.93 3.70 -9.35
CA THR A 7 -23.74 3.28 -10.74
C THR A 7 -22.32 2.75 -10.96
N LEU A 8 -22.21 1.54 -11.51
CA LEU A 8 -20.92 0.98 -11.91
C LEU A 8 -20.42 1.62 -13.21
N PRO A 9 -19.09 1.76 -13.38
CA PRO A 9 -18.52 2.30 -14.61
C PRO A 9 -18.75 1.36 -15.81
N THR A 10 -18.80 1.92 -17.01
CA THR A 10 -18.82 1.15 -18.25
C THR A 10 -17.51 0.37 -18.41
N ALA A 11 -17.57 -0.94 -18.18
CA ALA A 11 -16.43 -1.85 -18.29
C ALA A 11 -16.93 -3.26 -18.65
N LEU A 12 -16.03 -4.11 -19.18
CA LEU A 12 -16.33 -5.53 -19.41
C LEU A 12 -16.70 -6.24 -18.11
N ALA A 13 -15.97 -5.95 -17.03
CA ALA A 13 -16.24 -6.45 -15.69
C ALA A 13 -15.76 -5.45 -14.64
N CYS A 14 -16.53 -5.30 -13.55
CA CYS A 14 -16.14 -4.53 -12.38
C CYS A 14 -16.02 -5.48 -11.18
N VAL A 15 -14.80 -5.81 -10.80
CA VAL A 15 -14.51 -6.65 -9.63
C VAL A 15 -14.20 -5.75 -8.44
N ASN A 16 -15.15 -5.64 -7.52
CA ASN A 16 -15.00 -4.87 -6.30
C ASN A 16 -15.84 -5.49 -5.19
N PRO A 17 -15.26 -5.98 -4.08
CA PRO A 17 -16.02 -6.63 -3.01
C PRO A 17 -16.90 -5.66 -2.21
N ASN A 18 -16.81 -4.35 -2.49
CA ASN A 18 -17.60 -3.29 -1.88
C ASN A 18 -18.65 -2.70 -2.83
N ARG A 19 -19.08 -3.45 -3.87
CA ARG A 19 -20.26 -3.08 -4.67
C ARG A 19 -21.52 -3.21 -3.81
N GLN A 20 -22.56 -2.47 -4.17
CA GLN A 20 -23.83 -2.48 -3.43
C GLN A 20 -24.58 -3.81 -3.53
N ASP A 21 -24.29 -4.62 -4.55
CA ASP A 21 -24.89 -5.94 -4.78
C ASP A 21 -24.06 -7.11 -4.22
N GLU A 22 -23.00 -6.82 -3.44
CA GLU A 22 -22.19 -7.81 -2.72
C GLU A 22 -22.66 -7.98 -1.27
N ASN A 23 -22.41 -9.15 -0.67
CA ASN A 23 -22.79 -9.45 0.71
C ASN A 23 -21.83 -8.85 1.77
N GLY A 24 -20.71 -8.25 1.34
CA GLY A 24 -19.70 -7.63 2.21
C GLY A 24 -18.70 -8.59 2.87
N GLU A 25 -18.81 -9.90 2.68
CA GLU A 25 -17.92 -10.89 3.33
C GLU A 25 -16.44 -10.63 3.01
N LEU A 26 -16.15 -10.21 1.78
CA LEU A 26 -14.81 -9.90 1.29
C LEU A 26 -14.53 -8.39 1.21
N GLY A 27 -15.39 -7.54 1.77
CA GLY A 27 -15.25 -6.07 1.71
C GLY A 27 -13.97 -5.53 2.37
N HIS A 28 -13.30 -6.37 3.16
CA HIS A 28 -12.03 -6.10 3.82
C HIS A 28 -10.79 -6.33 2.92
N LEU A 29 -10.94 -6.84 1.70
CA LEU A 29 -9.82 -7.07 0.79
C LEU A 29 -9.33 -5.76 0.18
N CYS A 30 -8.01 -5.52 0.24
CA CYS A 30 -7.41 -4.43 -0.51
C CYS A 30 -7.30 -4.77 -2.02
N ALA A 31 -7.02 -3.77 -2.86
CA ALA A 31 -6.92 -3.93 -4.29
C ALA A 31 -5.84 -4.94 -4.70
N ALA A 32 -4.72 -4.99 -4.01
CA ALA A 32 -3.67 -5.98 -4.28
C ALA A 32 -4.14 -7.41 -3.99
N SER A 33 -4.91 -7.63 -2.92
CA SER A 33 -5.50 -8.94 -2.62
C SER A 33 -6.54 -9.34 -3.69
N VAL A 34 -7.39 -8.41 -4.13
CA VAL A 34 -8.35 -8.66 -5.22
C VAL A 34 -7.61 -9.01 -6.52
N THR A 35 -6.57 -8.26 -6.89
CA THR A 35 -5.71 -8.55 -8.05
C THR A 35 -5.02 -9.90 -7.91
N PHE A 36 -4.52 -10.25 -6.72
CA PHE A 36 -3.91 -11.54 -6.47
C PHE A 36 -4.88 -12.70 -6.70
N LEU A 37 -6.13 -12.59 -6.22
CA LEU A 37 -7.16 -13.61 -6.46
C LEU A 37 -7.51 -13.73 -7.95
N MET A 38 -7.53 -12.62 -8.69
CA MET A 38 -7.68 -12.64 -10.15
C MET A 38 -6.52 -13.38 -10.81
N LEU A 39 -5.27 -13.15 -10.37
CA LEU A 39 -4.10 -13.88 -10.87
C LEU A 39 -4.17 -15.38 -10.52
N VAL A 40 -4.70 -15.76 -9.34
CA VAL A 40 -4.94 -17.17 -8.97
C VAL A 40 -5.88 -17.84 -9.97
N GLU A 41 -6.98 -17.18 -10.32
CA GLU A 41 -7.94 -17.69 -11.31
C GLU A 41 -7.33 -17.77 -12.72
N ALA A 42 -6.63 -16.71 -13.17
CA ALA A 42 -5.93 -16.73 -14.45
C ALA A 42 -4.89 -17.87 -14.53
N ASN A 43 -4.14 -18.10 -13.46
CA ASN A 43 -3.16 -19.19 -13.38
C ASN A 43 -3.85 -20.58 -13.40
N ARG A 44 -5.05 -20.70 -12.81
CA ARG A 44 -5.87 -21.91 -12.89
C ARG A 44 -6.31 -22.19 -14.33
N GLN A 45 -6.73 -21.17 -15.07
CA GLN A 45 -7.11 -21.31 -16.48
C GLN A 45 -5.92 -21.66 -17.37
N LEU A 46 -4.75 -21.04 -17.16
CA LEU A 46 -3.52 -21.40 -17.87
C LEU A 46 -3.16 -22.87 -17.67
N ARG A 47 -3.22 -23.38 -16.44
CA ARG A 47 -2.96 -24.80 -16.16
C ARG A 47 -3.95 -25.72 -16.88
N ALA A 48 -5.23 -25.34 -16.94
CA ALA A 48 -6.24 -26.12 -17.67
C ALA A 48 -6.00 -26.13 -19.19
N ALA A 49 -5.33 -25.10 -19.71
CA ALA A 49 -4.87 -25.01 -21.10
C ALA A 49 -3.43 -25.53 -21.29
N GLU A 50 -2.90 -26.29 -20.33
CA GLU A 50 -1.53 -26.85 -20.36
C GLU A 50 -0.41 -25.80 -20.49
N ALA A 51 -0.69 -24.55 -20.10
CA ALA A 51 0.26 -23.45 -20.09
C ALA A 51 0.81 -23.17 -18.68
N THR A 52 2.10 -22.83 -18.60
CA THR A 52 2.77 -22.46 -17.36
C THR A 52 2.53 -20.98 -17.04
N GLY A 53 1.92 -20.70 -15.88
CA GLY A 53 1.80 -19.34 -15.36
C GLY A 53 2.91 -18.97 -14.37
N PRO A 54 2.94 -17.72 -13.88
CA PRO A 54 3.94 -17.26 -12.91
C PRO A 54 3.85 -17.98 -11.56
N ASP A 55 4.95 -17.96 -10.79
CA ASP A 55 4.94 -18.35 -9.38
C ASP A 55 4.22 -17.29 -8.53
N LEU A 56 2.95 -17.56 -8.22
CA LEU A 56 2.13 -16.66 -7.40
C LEU A 56 2.62 -16.59 -5.95
N MET A 57 3.29 -17.63 -5.43
CA MET A 57 3.77 -17.61 -4.05
C MET A 57 4.87 -16.57 -3.86
N ALA A 58 5.70 -16.34 -4.88
CA ALA A 58 6.71 -15.29 -4.89
C ALA A 58 6.13 -13.85 -4.90
N LEU A 59 4.83 -13.68 -5.17
CA LEU A 59 4.15 -12.38 -5.18
C LEU A 59 3.50 -12.01 -3.84
N LEU A 60 3.46 -12.95 -2.89
CA LEU A 60 2.77 -12.72 -1.61
C LEU A 60 3.44 -11.66 -0.74
N ASP A 61 4.71 -11.35 -0.96
CA ASP A 61 5.40 -10.22 -0.31
C ASP A 61 4.78 -8.87 -0.70
N LEU A 62 4.43 -8.68 -1.97
CA LEU A 62 3.73 -7.50 -2.47
C LEU A 62 2.31 -7.41 -1.93
N VAL A 63 1.58 -8.55 -1.92
CA VAL A 63 0.22 -8.61 -1.40
C VAL A 63 0.20 -8.27 0.09
N ALA A 64 1.16 -8.80 0.87
CA ALA A 64 1.28 -8.49 2.28
C ALA A 64 1.58 -7.02 2.53
N LEU A 65 2.57 -6.45 1.81
CA LEU A 65 2.93 -5.04 1.92
C LEU A 65 1.72 -4.14 1.64
N ALA A 66 1.01 -4.39 0.54
CA ALA A 66 -0.17 -3.61 0.16
C ALA A 66 -1.32 -3.76 1.17
N THR A 67 -1.61 -4.97 1.63
CA THR A 67 -2.67 -5.23 2.63
C THR A 67 -2.44 -4.44 3.92
N VAL A 68 -1.20 -4.47 4.42
CA VAL A 68 -0.85 -3.76 5.66
C VAL A 68 -0.76 -2.24 5.44
N ALA A 69 -0.21 -1.79 4.30
CA ALA A 69 -0.12 -0.37 3.98
C ALA A 69 -1.49 0.30 3.76
N ASP A 70 -2.48 -0.47 3.33
CA ASP A 70 -3.88 -0.03 3.17
C ASP A 70 -4.67 -0.10 4.49
N VAL A 71 -4.02 -0.50 5.60
CA VAL A 71 -4.65 -0.65 6.92
C VAL A 71 -5.84 -1.63 6.87
N ALA A 72 -5.80 -2.59 5.96
CA ALA A 72 -6.88 -3.55 5.78
C ALA A 72 -6.95 -4.49 7.00
N PRO A 73 -8.17 -4.87 7.47
CA PRO A 73 -8.32 -5.78 8.60
C PRO A 73 -7.59 -7.11 8.38
N LEU A 74 -6.74 -7.50 9.33
CA LEU A 74 -5.98 -8.75 9.29
C LEU A 74 -6.78 -9.94 9.82
N ILE A 75 -7.92 -10.19 9.19
CA ILE A 75 -8.83 -11.31 9.43
C ILE A 75 -8.88 -12.23 8.22
N GLY A 76 -9.45 -13.43 8.39
CA GLY A 76 -9.71 -14.36 7.28
C GLY A 76 -8.54 -14.52 6.30
N VAL A 77 -8.81 -14.26 5.03
CA VAL A 77 -7.84 -14.40 3.93
C VAL A 77 -6.71 -13.37 4.00
N ASN A 78 -6.98 -12.12 4.41
CA ASN A 78 -5.91 -11.12 4.60
C ASN A 78 -4.88 -11.61 5.61
N ARG A 79 -5.33 -12.21 6.74
CA ARG A 79 -4.42 -12.78 7.74
C ARG A 79 -3.54 -13.89 7.16
N ALA A 80 -4.12 -14.76 6.34
CA ALA A 80 -3.39 -15.85 5.69
C ALA A 80 -2.36 -15.33 4.68
N LEU A 81 -2.77 -14.40 3.80
CA LEU A 81 -1.91 -13.76 2.80
C LEU A 81 -0.75 -13.02 3.46
N VAL A 82 -1.03 -12.17 4.46
CA VAL A 82 0.00 -11.42 5.19
C VAL A 82 0.97 -12.35 5.91
N ARG A 83 0.47 -13.37 6.62
CA ARG A 83 1.34 -14.34 7.31
C ARG A 83 2.30 -15.03 6.36
N GLN A 84 1.83 -15.45 5.18
CA GLN A 84 2.69 -16.11 4.21
C GLN A 84 3.61 -15.11 3.49
N GLY A 85 3.11 -13.93 3.15
CA GLY A 85 3.89 -12.87 2.52
C GLY A 85 5.04 -12.37 3.38
N LEU A 86 4.89 -12.30 4.70
CA LEU A 86 6.00 -12.01 5.62
C LEU A 86 7.11 -13.07 5.52
N LYS A 87 6.78 -14.35 5.38
CA LYS A 87 7.77 -15.42 5.18
C LYS A 87 8.47 -15.32 3.83
N VAL A 88 7.74 -14.96 2.77
CA VAL A 88 8.30 -14.75 1.43
C VAL A 88 9.24 -13.54 1.45
N MET A 89 8.80 -12.43 2.04
CA MET A 89 9.59 -11.21 2.19
C MET A 89 10.89 -11.44 2.98
N ALA A 90 10.85 -12.28 4.02
CA ALA A 90 12.03 -12.62 4.82
C ALA A 90 13.13 -13.33 4.03
N ARG A 91 12.85 -13.89 2.83
CA ARG A 91 13.84 -14.49 1.94
C ARG A 91 14.73 -13.46 1.24
N ARG A 92 14.32 -12.18 1.22
CA ARG A 92 15.06 -11.08 0.60
C ARG A 92 15.37 -11.29 -0.89
N GLU A 93 14.41 -11.86 -1.63
CA GLU A 93 14.57 -12.18 -3.05
C GLU A 93 14.13 -11.04 -3.98
N ARG A 94 13.21 -10.16 -3.55
CA ARG A 94 12.69 -9.05 -4.36
C ARG A 94 13.56 -7.80 -4.22
N PRO A 95 14.30 -7.35 -5.27
CA PRO A 95 15.25 -6.24 -5.16
C PRO A 95 14.62 -4.95 -4.60
N GLY A 96 13.41 -4.62 -5.05
CA GLY A 96 12.69 -3.43 -4.59
C GLY A 96 12.40 -3.41 -3.09
N ILE A 97 11.90 -4.51 -2.53
CA ILE A 97 11.59 -4.59 -1.09
C ILE A 97 12.88 -4.62 -0.27
N VAL A 98 13.92 -5.31 -0.77
CA VAL A 98 15.24 -5.33 -0.14
C VAL A 98 15.81 -3.92 -0.03
N ALA A 99 15.81 -3.16 -1.13
CA ALA A 99 16.29 -1.79 -1.15
C ALA A 99 15.49 -0.86 -0.23
N LEU A 100 14.16 -1.01 -0.15
CA LEU A 100 13.32 -0.27 0.80
C LEU A 100 13.66 -0.60 2.26
N ALA A 101 13.86 -1.88 2.58
CA ALA A 101 14.22 -2.30 3.93
C ALA A 101 15.59 -1.74 4.35
N ASP A 102 16.55 -1.70 3.42
CA ASP A 102 17.88 -1.15 3.65
C ASP A 102 17.84 0.37 3.84
N ALA A 103 17.11 1.09 2.99
CA ALA A 103 16.86 2.53 3.16
C ALA A 103 16.15 2.84 4.49
N ALA A 104 15.21 1.97 4.89
CA ALA A 104 14.55 2.03 6.18
C ALA A 104 15.41 1.61 7.38
N ARG A 105 16.66 1.20 7.15
CA ARG A 105 17.61 0.69 8.15
C ARG A 105 17.03 -0.45 9.00
N MET A 106 16.22 -1.31 8.37
CA MET A 106 15.67 -2.49 9.04
C MET A 106 16.77 -3.51 9.35
N ASN A 107 16.92 -3.86 10.62
CA ASN A 107 17.89 -4.83 11.13
C ASN A 107 17.23 -6.10 11.73
N ARG A 108 15.95 -6.31 11.44
CA ARG A 108 15.15 -7.45 11.95
C ARG A 108 14.30 -8.05 10.83
N ALA A 109 13.76 -9.24 11.09
CA ALA A 109 12.79 -9.88 10.21
C ALA A 109 11.57 -8.97 9.98
N PRO A 110 10.96 -8.98 8.78
CA PRO A 110 9.78 -8.18 8.50
C PRO A 110 8.60 -8.62 9.37
N ASP A 111 7.90 -7.65 9.94
CA ASP A 111 6.65 -7.81 10.67
C ASP A 111 5.62 -6.78 10.17
N THR A 112 4.38 -6.86 10.64
CA THR A 112 3.31 -5.92 10.22
C THR A 112 3.65 -4.47 10.57
N TYR A 113 4.41 -4.23 11.65
CA TYR A 113 4.89 -2.89 11.97
C TYR A 113 5.85 -2.38 10.90
N ALA A 114 6.82 -3.17 10.47
CA ALA A 114 7.76 -2.80 9.41
C ALA A 114 7.02 -2.47 8.11
N LEU A 115 6.05 -3.28 7.71
CA LEU A 115 5.25 -3.02 6.51
C LEU A 115 4.45 -1.71 6.63
N GLY A 116 3.74 -1.49 7.74
CA GLY A 116 2.84 -0.34 7.91
C GLY A 116 3.54 0.99 8.22
N PHE A 117 4.66 0.96 8.94
CA PHE A 117 5.31 2.18 9.46
C PHE A 117 6.67 2.48 8.85
N LEU A 118 7.33 1.49 8.24
CA LEU A 118 8.65 1.68 7.63
C LEU A 118 8.58 1.62 6.10
N LEU A 119 8.02 0.55 5.53
CA LEU A 119 8.06 0.30 4.09
C LEU A 119 6.93 1.02 3.34
N GLY A 120 5.67 0.81 3.76
CA GLY A 120 4.49 1.41 3.15
C GLY A 120 4.57 2.93 3.00
N PRO A 121 4.94 3.69 4.05
CA PRO A 121 5.05 5.14 3.96
C PRO A 121 6.06 5.62 2.90
N ARG A 122 7.17 4.89 2.69
CA ARG A 122 8.16 5.21 1.66
C ARG A 122 7.62 4.99 0.26
N VAL A 123 6.95 3.86 0.03
CA VAL A 123 6.27 3.60 -1.25
C VAL A 123 5.26 4.70 -1.57
N ASN A 124 4.48 5.12 -0.57
CA ASN A 124 3.42 6.11 -0.73
C ASN A 124 3.95 7.55 -0.87
N ALA A 125 5.17 7.85 -0.40
CA ALA A 125 5.73 9.20 -0.47
C ALA A 125 5.88 9.70 -1.91
N GLY A 126 6.21 8.80 -2.85
CA GLY A 126 6.29 9.13 -4.28
C GLY A 126 4.98 9.68 -4.85
N GLY A 127 3.83 9.12 -4.45
CA GLY A 127 2.52 9.60 -4.91
C GLY A 127 2.01 10.86 -4.23
N ARG A 128 2.56 11.21 -3.06
CA ARG A 128 2.14 12.40 -2.30
C ARG A 128 2.87 13.65 -2.76
N ILE A 129 4.19 13.59 -2.87
CA ILE A 129 5.03 14.77 -3.14
C ILE A 129 6.00 14.60 -4.32
N GLY A 130 6.06 13.42 -4.94
CA GLY A 130 6.96 13.10 -6.04
C GLY A 130 6.23 12.62 -7.30
N LYS A 131 6.83 11.66 -8.01
CA LYS A 131 6.16 10.98 -9.13
C LYS A 131 5.46 9.71 -8.64
N ALA A 132 4.17 9.59 -8.97
CA ALA A 132 3.31 8.51 -8.50
C ALA A 132 3.75 7.09 -8.94
N ASP A 133 4.50 6.97 -10.03
CA ASP A 133 4.96 5.70 -10.58
C ASP A 133 6.18 5.12 -9.85
N MET A 134 6.92 5.91 -9.06
CA MET A 134 8.18 5.48 -8.44
C MET A 134 8.04 4.23 -7.57
N GLY A 135 7.01 4.17 -6.74
CA GLY A 135 6.74 3.01 -5.89
C GLY A 135 6.47 1.74 -6.70
N ALA A 136 5.67 1.85 -7.77
CA ALA A 136 5.39 0.72 -8.66
C ALA A 136 6.64 0.25 -9.41
N ARG A 137 7.44 1.19 -9.94
CA ARG A 137 8.71 0.89 -10.60
C ARG A 137 9.70 0.18 -9.68
N LEU A 138 9.82 0.65 -8.43
CA LEU A 138 10.68 0.04 -7.43
C LEU A 138 10.25 -1.41 -7.13
N LEU A 139 8.96 -1.65 -6.94
CA LEU A 139 8.45 -2.99 -6.62
C LEU A 139 8.49 -3.96 -7.81
N ALA A 140 8.51 -3.43 -9.04
CA ALA A 140 8.52 -4.22 -10.27
C ALA A 140 9.93 -4.47 -10.85
N THR A 141 10.94 -3.67 -10.50
CA THR A 141 12.28 -3.81 -11.08
C THR A 141 13.00 -5.07 -10.61
N ALA A 142 13.72 -5.71 -11.55
CA ALA A 142 14.66 -6.80 -11.28
C ALA A 142 16.11 -6.30 -11.14
N ASN A 143 16.38 -5.02 -11.40
CA ASN A 143 17.72 -4.43 -11.32
C ASN A 143 18.01 -3.92 -9.90
N PRO A 144 18.96 -4.52 -9.17
CA PRO A 144 19.29 -4.08 -7.80
C PRO A 144 19.81 -2.65 -7.72
N GLN A 145 20.49 -2.14 -8.76
CA GLN A 145 20.97 -0.76 -8.77
C GLN A 145 19.80 0.21 -8.91
N GLU A 146 18.90 -0.01 -9.89
CA GLU A 146 17.70 0.81 -10.04
C GLU A 146 16.85 0.78 -8.76
N ALA A 147 16.73 -0.39 -8.12
CA ALA A 147 16.00 -0.52 -6.86
C ALA A 147 16.62 0.34 -5.74
N ARG A 148 17.95 0.36 -5.60
CA ARG A 148 18.64 1.22 -4.62
C ARG A 148 18.41 2.70 -4.90
N ASP A 149 18.56 3.11 -6.14
CA ASP A 149 18.41 4.51 -6.54
C ASP A 149 16.97 5.00 -6.27
N LEU A 150 15.97 4.22 -6.68
CA LEU A 150 14.56 4.52 -6.42
C LEU A 150 14.24 4.52 -4.92
N ALA A 151 14.77 3.57 -4.14
CA ALA A 151 14.52 3.49 -2.70
C ALA A 151 15.11 4.70 -1.95
N GLN A 152 16.30 5.17 -2.34
CA GLN A 152 16.89 6.39 -1.77
C GLN A 152 16.04 7.62 -2.07
N VAL A 153 15.57 7.78 -3.30
CA VAL A 153 14.66 8.88 -3.66
C VAL A 153 13.38 8.82 -2.84
N LEU A 154 12.75 7.65 -2.73
CA LEU A 154 11.54 7.50 -1.91
C LEU A 154 11.79 7.73 -0.42
N ASP A 155 12.97 7.44 0.12
CA ASP A 155 13.33 7.72 1.51
C ASP A 155 13.47 9.24 1.77
N THR A 156 14.12 9.96 0.84
CA THR A 156 14.18 11.43 0.87
C THR A 156 12.77 12.02 0.81
N LEU A 157 11.95 11.61 -0.16
CA LEU A 157 10.58 12.08 -0.28
C LEU A 157 9.75 11.74 0.97
N ASN A 158 9.97 10.57 1.56
CA ASN A 158 9.29 10.19 2.79
C ASN A 158 9.65 11.11 3.97
N THR A 159 10.89 11.58 4.03
CA THR A 159 11.37 12.54 5.03
C THR A 159 10.74 13.91 4.81
N GLU A 160 10.85 14.47 3.60
CA GLU A 160 10.23 15.75 3.23
C GLU A 160 8.72 15.76 3.50
N ARG A 161 8.04 14.67 3.12
CA ARG A 161 6.60 14.50 3.37
C ARG A 161 6.27 14.56 4.87
N ARG A 162 7.09 13.99 5.75
CA ARG A 162 6.89 14.05 7.21
C ARG A 162 7.13 15.45 7.77
N ASP A 163 8.07 16.20 7.21
CA ASP A 163 8.35 17.57 7.64
C ASP A 163 7.16 18.48 7.30
N ILE A 164 6.60 18.35 6.08
CA ILE A 164 5.40 19.08 5.67
C ILE A 164 4.20 18.66 6.53
N GLU A 165 3.98 17.36 6.73
CA GLU A 165 2.90 16.82 7.57
C GLU A 165 2.99 17.37 9.02
N THR A 166 4.20 17.45 9.58
CA THR A 166 4.42 17.99 10.93
C THR A 166 4.08 19.47 11.00
N ALA A 167 4.55 20.27 10.03
CA ALA A 167 4.25 21.71 9.99
C ALA A 167 2.75 21.98 9.84
N VAL A 168 2.06 21.25 8.96
CA VAL A 168 0.60 21.35 8.77
C VAL A 168 -0.13 20.93 10.05
N ARG A 169 0.24 19.80 10.65
CA ARG A 169 -0.37 19.31 11.90
C ARG A 169 -0.22 20.32 13.04
N ASP A 170 0.96 20.89 13.24
CA ASP A 170 1.21 21.81 14.34
C ASP A 170 0.41 23.12 14.17
N ALA A 171 0.33 23.63 12.94
CA ALA A 171 -0.52 24.77 12.61
C ALA A 171 -2.02 24.45 12.79
N ALA A 172 -2.45 23.26 12.35
CA ALA A 172 -3.82 22.79 12.52
C ALA A 172 -4.22 22.64 13.99
N LEU A 173 -3.33 22.06 14.82
CA LEU A 173 -3.58 21.87 16.24
C LEU A 173 -3.64 23.21 16.98
N ALA A 174 -2.77 24.16 16.65
CA ALA A 174 -2.82 25.51 17.22
C ALA A 174 -4.14 26.21 16.87
N GLN A 175 -4.55 26.14 15.60
CA GLN A 175 -5.81 26.75 15.14
C GLN A 175 -7.04 26.08 15.77
N ALA A 176 -7.06 24.76 15.87
CA ALA A 176 -8.12 24.00 16.51
C ALA A 176 -8.23 24.31 18.00
N THR A 177 -7.10 24.33 18.71
CA THR A 177 -7.07 24.64 20.15
C THR A 177 -7.57 26.06 20.42
N ALA A 178 -7.15 27.04 19.61
CA ALA A 178 -7.61 28.42 19.74
C ALA A 178 -9.12 28.60 19.51
N ARG A 179 -9.75 27.69 18.75
CA ARG A 179 -11.20 27.68 18.50
C ARG A 179 -12.01 26.96 19.58
N GLY A 180 -11.34 26.17 20.42
CA GLY A 180 -11.97 25.26 21.38
C GLY A 180 -12.23 23.87 20.79
N LEU A 181 -12.09 22.85 21.63
CA LEU A 181 -12.16 21.43 21.24
C LEU A 181 -13.45 20.72 21.68
N ASP A 182 -14.31 21.39 22.45
CA ASP A 182 -15.50 20.80 23.05
C ASP A 182 -16.72 20.76 22.11
N GLY A 183 -16.59 21.37 20.92
CA GLY A 183 -17.65 21.38 19.91
C GLY A 183 -17.78 20.04 19.18
N PRO A 184 -18.91 19.80 18.48
CA PRO A 184 -19.12 18.57 17.69
C PRO A 184 -18.21 18.46 16.46
N LEU A 185 -17.48 19.52 16.11
CA LEU A 185 -16.58 19.59 14.96
C LEU A 185 -15.31 20.36 15.33
N VAL A 186 -14.17 19.70 15.17
CA VAL A 186 -12.84 20.33 15.19
C VAL A 186 -12.37 20.48 13.75
N TRP A 187 -11.96 21.68 13.37
CA TRP A 187 -11.56 21.96 12.00
C TRP A 187 -10.37 22.93 11.94
N ALA A 188 -9.57 22.77 10.90
CA ALA A 188 -8.44 23.61 10.58
C ALA A 188 -8.29 23.74 9.06
N ALA A 189 -7.80 24.90 8.61
CA ALA A 189 -7.52 25.19 7.22
C ALA A 189 -6.44 26.27 7.12
N GLY A 190 -5.56 26.13 6.14
CA GLY A 190 -4.52 27.10 5.83
C GLY A 190 -4.25 27.15 4.32
N GLU A 191 -4.02 28.36 3.82
CA GLU A 191 -3.60 28.57 2.44
C GLU A 191 -2.21 27.96 2.23
N GLY A 192 -2.02 27.29 1.08
CA GLY A 192 -0.75 26.65 0.75
C GLY A 192 -0.46 25.34 1.49
N TRP A 193 -1.37 24.82 2.31
CA TRP A 193 -1.22 23.48 2.87
C TRP A 193 -1.23 22.43 1.77
N HIS A 194 -0.23 21.56 1.79
CA HIS A 194 -0.01 20.59 0.73
C HIS A 194 -1.11 19.51 0.79
N PRO A 195 -1.94 19.31 -0.26
CA PRO A 195 -3.13 18.46 -0.19
C PRO A 195 -2.82 16.95 -0.04
N GLY A 196 -1.58 16.56 -0.33
CA GLY A 196 -1.09 15.19 -0.18
C GLY A 196 -0.64 14.80 1.24
N VAL A 197 -0.70 15.68 2.24
CA VAL A 197 -0.35 15.39 3.65
C VAL A 197 -1.40 15.89 4.63
#